data_AF-A0A093HTK2-F1
#
_entry.id   AF-A0A093HTK2-F1
#
_cell.length_a   1.000
_cell.length_b   1.000
_cell.length_c   1.000
_cell.angle_alpha   90.00
_cell.angle_beta   90.00
_cell.angle_gamma   90.00
#
_symmetry.space_group_name_H-M   'P 1'
#
loop_
_entity.id
_entity.type
_entity.pdbx_description
1 polymer ?
#
loop_
_entity_poly.entity_id
_entity_poly.type
_entity_poly.pdbx_seq_one_letter_code
_entity_poly.pdbx_strand_id
1 'polypeptide(L)'
;GCDSSLNLALQKATDAVDDIFESLRGIARARMHLKQFNSIHNPGSNTHQASGSFFSPASYKPLLKQVVEEICNPDRPDPVDIEHMSSGLTDLLKTGFSMFMKVNRPHPGDHPLLIIYVIGGVTVSEVKMVKDLVAARKPGTQ
;
A
#
# COMPACT_ATOMS: atom_id res chain seq x y z
N GLY A 1 49.64 -7.11 10.08
CA GLY A 1 48.47 -7.10 10.97
C GLY A 1 47.27 -6.33 10.43
N CYS A 2 47.42 -5.50 9.39
CA CYS A 2 46.31 -4.70 8.84
C CYS A 2 45.45 -5.46 7.81
N ASP A 3 46.02 -6.41 7.06
CA ASP A 3 45.29 -7.15 6.01
C ASP A 3 44.19 -8.06 6.57
N SER A 4 44.35 -8.57 7.79
CA SER A 4 43.33 -9.40 8.45
C SER A 4 42.08 -8.60 8.85
N SER A 5 42.25 -7.34 9.26
CA SER A 5 41.14 -6.47 9.65
C SER A 5 40.33 -5.99 8.44
N LEU A 6 40.98 -5.71 7.31
CA LEU A 6 40.32 -5.31 6.06
C LEU A 6 39.52 -6.47 5.44
N ASN A 7 40.08 -7.69 5.43
CA ASN A 7 39.36 -8.88 4.96
C ASN A 7 38.14 -9.19 5.84
N LEU A 8 38.26 -9.05 7.17
CA LEU A 8 37.13 -9.24 8.07
C LEU A 8 36.02 -8.19 7.86
N ALA A 9 36.40 -6.93 7.63
CA ALA A 9 35.44 -5.86 7.35
C ALA A 9 34.74 -6.06 6.00
N LEU A 10 35.48 -6.49 4.97
CA LEU A 10 34.93 -6.82 3.66
C LEU A 10 33.92 -7.97 3.76
N GLN A 11 34.27 -9.04 4.49
CA GLN A 11 33.38 -10.18 4.66
C GLN A 11 32.08 -9.79 5.38
N LYS A 12 32.17 -9.02 6.47
CA LYS A 12 30.98 -8.50 7.16
C LYS A 12 30.13 -7.59 6.27
N ALA A 13 30.76 -6.80 5.41
CA ALA A 13 30.04 -5.95 4.47
C ALA A 13 29.30 -6.80 3.43
N THR A 14 29.93 -7.85 2.91
CA THR A 14 29.29 -8.80 1.99
C THR A 14 28.09 -9.49 2.65
N ASP A 15 28.26 -10.02 3.86
CA ASP A 15 27.18 -10.69 4.59
C ASP A 15 25.98 -9.73 4.81
N ALA A 16 26.26 -8.48 5.22
CA ALA A 16 25.21 -7.48 5.42
C ALA A 16 24.49 -7.11 4.11
N VAL A 17 25.23 -7.03 2.99
CA VAL A 17 24.64 -6.78 1.67
C VAL A 17 23.74 -7.94 1.26
N ASP A 18 24.19 -9.19 1.45
CA ASP A 18 23.40 -10.38 1.13
C ASP A 18 22.10 -10.44 1.95
N ASP A 19 22.16 -10.14 3.25
CA ASP A 19 20.98 -10.06 4.13
C ASP A 19 19.98 -8.99 3.66
N ILE A 20 20.48 -7.84 3.21
CA ILE A 20 19.64 -6.77 2.64
C ILE A 20 18.97 -7.26 1.36
N PHE A 21 19.70 -7.87 0.43
CA PHE A 21 19.14 -8.34 -0.84
C PHE A 21 18.14 -9.47 -0.64
N GLU A 22 18.36 -10.38 0.31
CA GLU A 22 17.39 -11.42 0.65
C GLU A 22 16.11 -10.82 1.25
N SER A 23 16.23 -9.82 2.13
CA SER A 23 15.08 -9.09 2.68
C SER A 23 14.29 -8.38 1.57
N LEU A 24 14.97 -7.69 0.66
CA LEU A 24 14.35 -7.01 -0.49
C LEU A 24 13.64 -8.01 -1.42
N ARG A 25 14.24 -9.17 -1.67
CA ARG A 25 13.65 -10.25 -2.47
C ARG A 25 12.40 -10.82 -1.80
N GLY A 26 12.42 -11.00 -0.48
CA GLY A 26 11.27 -11.40 0.32
C GLY A 26 10.11 -10.40 0.19
N ILE A 27 10.40 -9.11 0.33
CA ILE A 27 9.41 -8.03 0.15
C ILE A 27 8.85 -8.05 -1.28
N ALA A 28 9.71 -8.17 -2.30
CA ALA A 28 9.28 -8.21 -3.70
C ALA A 28 8.31 -9.38 -3.96
N ARG A 29 8.63 -10.59 -3.47
CA ARG A 29 7.75 -11.76 -3.57
C ARG A 29 6.41 -11.54 -2.87
N ALA A 30 6.43 -11.03 -1.63
CA ALA A 30 5.19 -10.72 -0.91
C ALA A 30 4.31 -9.74 -1.70
N ARG A 31 4.91 -8.73 -2.35
CA ARG A 31 4.18 -7.77 -3.18
C ARG A 31 3.64 -8.34 -4.48
N MET A 32 4.22 -9.41 -5.03
CA MET A 32 3.66 -10.07 -6.22
C MET A 32 2.25 -10.63 -5.98
N HIS A 33 1.87 -10.87 -4.72
CA HIS A 33 0.53 -11.30 -4.36
C HIS A 33 -0.50 -10.15 -4.39
N LEU A 34 -0.06 -8.89 -4.43
CA LEU A 34 -0.92 -7.70 -4.55
C LEU A 34 -1.12 -7.38 -6.04
N LYS A 35 -2.36 -7.16 -6.45
CA LYS A 35 -2.70 -6.88 -7.86
C LYS A 35 -2.63 -5.39 -8.18
N GLN A 36 -3.24 -4.56 -7.35
CA GLN A 36 -3.27 -3.10 -7.50
C GLN A 36 -2.13 -2.42 -6.70
N PHE A 37 -1.69 -3.01 -5.59
CA PHE A 37 -0.74 -2.37 -4.67
C PHE A 37 0.73 -2.84 -4.80
N ASN A 38 1.08 -3.46 -5.93
CA ASN A 38 2.43 -4.02 -6.16
C ASN A 38 3.51 -2.96 -6.46
N SER A 39 3.15 -1.79 -7.01
CA SER A 39 4.12 -0.77 -7.39
C SER A 39 4.35 0.24 -6.27
N ILE A 40 5.59 0.36 -5.79
CA ILE A 40 6.01 1.36 -4.78
C ILE A 40 6.53 2.65 -5.40
N HIS A 41 6.64 2.67 -6.72
CA HIS A 41 7.33 3.71 -7.45
C HIS A 41 6.39 4.31 -8.48
N ASN A 42 6.17 5.61 -8.37
CA ASN A 42 5.57 6.36 -9.46
C ASN A 42 6.73 6.96 -10.28
N PRO A 43 6.97 6.50 -11.52
CA PRO A 43 8.15 6.89 -12.28
C PRO A 43 8.26 8.39 -12.62
N GLY A 44 7.24 9.20 -12.33
CA GLY A 44 7.18 10.60 -12.75
C GLY A 44 6.90 10.67 -14.25
N SER A 45 5.87 11.41 -14.65
CA SER A 45 5.47 11.44 -16.06
C SER A 45 6.15 12.59 -16.80
N ASN A 46 6.84 12.27 -17.90
CA ASN A 46 7.26 13.24 -18.90
C ASN A 46 6.09 13.52 -19.86
N THR A 47 4.96 14.01 -19.35
CA THR A 47 3.85 14.41 -20.23
C THR A 47 4.19 15.76 -20.86
N HIS A 48 4.93 15.71 -21.97
CA HIS A 48 5.11 16.83 -22.88
C HIS A 48 3.79 17.15 -23.59
N GLN A 49 2.82 17.82 -22.96
CA GLN A 49 1.74 18.48 -23.70
C GLN A 49 1.34 19.83 -23.08
N ALA A 50 1.85 20.89 -23.71
CA ALA A 50 1.20 22.16 -24.02
C ALA A 50 0.76 23.17 -22.93
N SER A 51 0.99 22.99 -21.63
CA SER A 51 0.79 24.10 -20.66
C SER A 51 1.62 23.91 -19.40
N GLY A 52 2.62 24.79 -19.20
CA GLY A 52 3.32 24.99 -17.91
C GLY A 52 3.91 23.74 -17.26
N SER A 53 5.16 23.41 -17.59
CA SER A 53 5.88 22.24 -17.05
C SER A 53 5.87 22.18 -15.51
N PHE A 54 5.22 21.16 -14.94
CA PHE A 54 5.52 20.63 -13.61
C PHE A 54 6.22 19.29 -13.77
N PHE A 55 7.56 19.27 -13.67
CA PHE A 55 8.31 18.03 -13.49
C PHE A 55 7.89 17.41 -12.16
N SER A 56 7.13 16.32 -12.19
CA SER A 56 6.87 15.53 -10.99
C SER A 56 8.03 14.54 -10.83
N PRO A 57 8.92 14.72 -9.83
CA PRO A 57 10.01 13.79 -9.60
C PRO A 57 9.43 12.41 -9.27
N ALA A 58 10.23 11.39 -9.58
CA ALA A 58 9.86 10.03 -9.25
C ALA A 58 9.59 9.91 -7.75
N SER A 59 8.43 9.37 -7.38
CA SER A 59 7.90 9.46 -6.02
C SER A 59 7.66 8.07 -5.43
N TYR A 60 8.10 7.89 -4.19
CA TYR A 60 7.78 6.70 -3.42
C TYR A 60 6.32 6.76 -2.96
N LYS A 61 5.56 5.72 -3.28
CA LYS A 61 4.15 5.58 -2.92
C LYS A 61 4.00 4.41 -1.93
N PRO A 62 3.98 4.66 -0.61
CA PRO A 62 3.85 3.59 0.38
C PRO A 62 2.51 2.88 0.27
N LEU A 63 2.44 1.63 0.74
CA LEU A 63 1.23 0.80 0.70
C LEU A 63 0.04 1.51 1.36
N LEU A 64 0.27 2.12 2.52
CA LEU A 64 -0.78 2.79 3.28
C LEU A 64 -1.41 3.94 2.49
N LYS A 65 -0.61 4.70 1.74
CA LYS A 65 -1.14 5.74 0.83
C LYS A 65 -2.00 5.13 -0.27
N GLN A 66 -1.59 4.01 -0.85
CA GLN A 66 -2.34 3.35 -1.93
C GLN A 66 -3.71 2.85 -1.44
N VAL A 67 -3.73 2.20 -0.27
CA VAL A 67 -4.96 1.72 0.36
C VAL A 67 -5.91 2.88 0.65
N VAL A 68 -5.42 3.97 1.26
CA VAL A 68 -6.28 5.12 1.59
C VAL A 68 -6.75 5.86 0.33
N GLU A 69 -5.91 5.98 -0.70
CA GLU A 69 -6.31 6.58 -1.98
C GLU A 69 -7.43 5.79 -2.67
N GLU A 70 -7.36 4.46 -2.63
CA GLU A 70 -8.39 3.57 -3.18
C GLU A 70 -9.70 3.71 -2.39
N ILE A 71 -9.61 3.65 -1.05
CA ILE A 71 -10.79 3.78 -0.17
C ILE A 71 -11.47 5.16 -0.32
N CYS A 72 -10.67 6.21 -0.51
CA CYS A 72 -11.16 7.58 -0.68
C CYS A 72 -11.38 7.95 -2.16
N ASN A 73 -11.37 6.99 -3.08
CA ASN A 73 -11.60 7.26 -4.50
C ASN A 73 -13.11 7.52 -4.76
N PRO A 74 -13.50 8.68 -5.31
CA PRO A 74 -14.90 8.97 -5.62
C PRO A 74 -15.48 8.03 -6.68
N ASP A 75 -14.65 7.49 -7.57
CA ASP A 75 -15.07 6.60 -8.65
C ASP A 75 -15.40 5.17 -8.16
N ARG A 76 -15.09 4.87 -6.89
CA ARG A 76 -15.40 3.60 -6.20
C ARG A 76 -15.11 2.36 -7.08
N PRO A 77 -13.88 2.20 -7.58
CA PRO A 77 -13.51 0.98 -8.29
C PRO A 77 -13.69 -0.24 -7.38
N ASP A 78 -14.10 -1.38 -7.94
CA ASP A 78 -14.21 -2.65 -7.19
C ASP A 78 -12.82 -2.99 -6.62
N PRO A 79 -12.63 -3.01 -5.28
CA PRO A 79 -11.30 -3.18 -4.72
C PRO A 79 -10.89 -4.65 -4.83
N VAL A 80 -9.83 -4.91 -5.59
CA VAL A 80 -9.39 -6.29 -5.90
C VAL A 80 -8.48 -6.85 -4.81
N ASP A 81 -7.72 -5.98 -4.15
CA ASP A 81 -6.79 -6.33 -3.06
C ASP A 81 -7.40 -6.16 -1.66
N ILE A 82 -8.59 -5.56 -1.53
CA ILE A 82 -9.28 -5.39 -0.23
C ILE A 82 -10.40 -6.42 -0.13
N GLU A 83 -10.17 -7.47 0.65
CA GLU A 83 -11.17 -8.51 0.89
C GLU A 83 -12.06 -8.16 2.08
N HIS A 84 -13.39 -8.25 1.88
CA HIS A 84 -14.36 -8.11 2.96
C HIS A 84 -14.57 -9.47 3.65
N MET A 85 -14.14 -9.57 4.91
CA MET A 85 -14.35 -10.74 5.76
C MET A 85 -15.53 -10.51 6.71
N SER A 86 -16.70 -11.08 6.41
CA SER A 86 -17.86 -11.10 7.32
C SER A 86 -17.79 -12.32 8.25
N SER A 87 -17.40 -12.11 9.50
CA SER A 87 -17.22 -13.18 10.50
C SER A 87 -18.51 -13.65 11.19
N GLY A 88 -19.59 -13.96 10.45
CA GLY A 88 -20.89 -14.30 11.06
C GLY A 88 -21.69 -15.43 10.41
N LEU A 89 -22.42 -16.20 11.24
CA LEU A 89 -23.42 -17.23 10.86
C LEU A 89 -24.47 -16.70 9.85
N THR A 90 -24.76 -15.40 9.90
CA THR A 90 -25.64 -14.68 8.96
C THR A 90 -25.11 -14.64 7.53
N ASP A 91 -23.80 -14.74 7.32
CA ASP A 91 -23.20 -14.75 5.99
C ASP A 91 -23.31 -16.14 5.34
N LEU A 92 -23.21 -17.21 6.12
CA LEU A 92 -23.49 -18.58 5.65
C LEU A 92 -24.96 -18.74 5.20
N LEU A 93 -25.91 -18.17 5.94
CA LEU A 93 -27.31 -18.14 5.51
C LEU A 93 -27.50 -17.28 4.25
N LYS A 94 -26.77 -16.17 4.12
CA LYS A 94 -26.74 -15.42 2.85
C LYS A 94 -26.17 -16.28 1.74
N THR A 95 -25.04 -16.98 1.89
CA THR A 95 -24.48 -17.80 0.81
C THR A 95 -25.43 -18.88 0.28
N GLY A 96 -26.27 -19.48 1.14
CA GLY A 96 -27.28 -20.47 0.74
C GLY A 96 -28.46 -19.91 -0.07
N PHE A 97 -28.85 -18.65 0.16
CA PHE A 97 -29.94 -17.97 -0.57
C PHE A 97 -29.45 -16.95 -1.62
N SER A 98 -28.16 -16.60 -1.62
CA SER A 98 -27.58 -15.44 -2.34
C SER A 98 -26.70 -15.81 -3.53
N MET A 99 -26.67 -17.08 -3.96
CA MET A 99 -25.94 -17.49 -5.16
C MET A 99 -26.43 -16.79 -6.45
N PHE A 100 -27.55 -16.04 -6.38
CA PHE A 100 -28.19 -15.33 -7.50
C PHE A 100 -28.25 -13.80 -7.37
N MET A 101 -27.67 -13.18 -6.33
CA MET A 101 -27.64 -11.71 -6.23
C MET A 101 -26.20 -11.23 -6.08
N LYS A 102 -25.77 -10.34 -6.98
CA LYS A 102 -24.57 -9.52 -6.81
C LYS A 102 -24.79 -8.59 -5.61
N VAL A 103 -24.58 -9.13 -4.40
CA VAL A 103 -24.60 -8.34 -3.17
C VAL A 103 -23.35 -7.48 -3.20
N ASN A 104 -23.53 -6.18 -3.46
CA ASN A 104 -22.44 -5.21 -3.35
C ASN A 104 -21.85 -5.32 -1.94
N ARG A 105 -20.58 -5.72 -1.84
CA ARG A 105 -19.86 -5.72 -0.57
C ARG A 105 -19.78 -4.28 -0.08
N PRO A 106 -20.06 -4.01 1.20
CA PRO A 106 -19.96 -2.64 1.73
C PRO A 106 -18.55 -2.12 1.50
N HIS A 107 -18.43 -0.93 0.90
CA HIS A 107 -17.13 -0.35 0.63
C HIS A 107 -16.61 0.27 1.93
N PRO A 108 -15.31 0.13 2.30
CA PRO A 108 -14.78 0.72 3.53
C PRO A 108 -15.02 2.23 3.63
N GLY A 109 -15.12 2.91 2.49
CA GLY A 109 -15.42 4.34 2.40
C GLY A 109 -16.88 4.73 2.69
N ASP A 110 -17.81 3.77 2.77
CA ASP A 110 -19.23 4.00 3.10
C ASP A 110 -19.45 4.21 4.61
N HIS A 111 -18.46 3.90 5.44
CA HIS A 111 -18.53 4.07 6.88
C HIS A 111 -17.93 5.41 7.32
N PRO A 112 -18.54 6.11 8.31
CA PRO A 112 -18.05 7.40 8.80
C PRO A 112 -16.74 7.28 9.60
N LEU A 113 -16.37 6.07 10.04
CA LEU A 113 -15.14 5.78 10.77
C LEU A 113 -14.42 4.61 10.09
N LEU A 114 -13.12 4.80 9.83
CA LEU A 114 -12.23 3.78 9.30
C LEU A 114 -11.06 3.58 10.28
N ILE A 115 -10.83 2.33 10.68
CA ILE A 115 -9.68 1.96 11.53
C ILE A 115 -8.76 1.06 10.71
N ILE A 116 -7.48 1.45 10.57
CA ILE A 116 -6.47 0.68 9.85
C ILE A 116 -5.47 0.12 10.86
N TYR A 117 -5.40 -1.20 10.98
CA TYR A 117 -4.40 -1.89 11.79
C TYR A 117 -3.19 -2.25 10.93
N VAL A 118 -2.02 -1.71 11.26
CA VAL A 118 -0.76 -1.99 10.56
C VAL A 118 0.12 -2.88 11.44
N ILE A 119 0.35 -4.11 10.98
CA ILE A 119 1.22 -5.07 11.67
C ILE A 119 2.66 -4.88 11.17
N GLY A 120 3.62 -4.77 12.08
CA GLY A 120 5.03 -4.51 11.76
C GLY A 120 5.45 -3.05 11.91
N GLY A 121 4.52 -2.16 12.28
CA GLY A 121 4.79 -0.76 12.58
C GLY A 121 4.43 0.19 11.43
N VAL A 122 4.39 1.48 11.74
CA VAL A 122 4.11 2.57 10.80
C VAL A 122 5.09 3.70 11.03
N THR A 123 5.55 4.33 9.96
CA THR A 123 6.46 5.48 10.04
C THR A 123 5.70 6.80 10.18
N VAL A 124 6.33 7.81 10.79
CA VAL A 124 5.74 9.16 10.92
C VAL A 124 5.43 9.77 9.55
N SER A 125 6.28 9.51 8.55
CA SER A 125 6.09 9.97 7.18
C SER A 125 4.82 9.40 6.54
N GLU A 126 4.53 8.11 6.77
CA GLU A 126 3.29 7.48 6.30
C GLU A 126 2.06 8.07 6.98
N VAL A 127 2.11 8.27 8.30
CA VAL A 127 1.01 8.89 9.06
C VAL A 127 0.72 10.30 8.55
N LYS A 128 1.76 11.13 8.39
CA LYS A 128 1.60 12.48 7.83
C LYS A 128 1.00 12.44 6.43
N MET A 129 1.48 11.55 5.58
CA MET A 129 1.00 11.41 4.20
C MET A 129 -0.47 11.01 4.13
N VAL A 130 -0.92 10.09 4.98
CA VAL A 130 -2.33 9.71 5.09
C VAL A 130 -3.17 10.89 5.59
N LYS A 131 -2.71 11.58 6.64
CA LYS A 131 -3.42 12.74 7.19
C LYS A 131 -3.62 13.83 6.14
N ASP A 132 -2.56 14.17 5.40
CA ASP A 132 -2.61 15.18 4.34
C ASP A 132 -3.55 14.73 3.19
N LEU A 133 -3.55 13.44 2.84
CA LEU A 133 -4.43 12.87 1.82
C LEU A 133 -5.92 12.90 2.23
N VAL A 134 -6.22 12.51 3.48
CA VAL A 134 -7.59 12.54 4.02
C VAL A 134 -8.11 13.98 4.08
N ALA A 135 -7.29 14.92 4.55
CA ALA A 135 -7.65 16.34 4.58
C ALA A 135 -7.97 16.90 3.19
N ALA A 136 -7.22 16.48 2.16
CA ALA A 136 -7.44 16.92 0.78
C ALA A 136 -8.71 16.35 0.14
N ARG A 137 -9.06 15.09 0.46
CA ARG A 137 -10.20 14.38 -0.18
C ARG A 137 -11.51 14.42 0.62
N LYS A 138 -11.44 14.58 1.94
CA LYS A 138 -12.59 14.70 2.84
C LYS A 138 -12.32 15.81 3.85
N PRO A 139 -12.49 17.09 3.47
CA PRO A 139 -12.33 18.20 4.41
C PRO A 139 -13.40 18.08 5.50
N GLY A 140 -13.01 17.62 6.69
CA GLY A 140 -13.90 17.40 7.85
C GLY A 140 -13.74 16.07 8.58
N THR A 141 -12.91 15.14 8.09
CA THR A 141 -12.60 13.88 8.80
C THR A 141 -11.34 14.08 9.65
N GLN A 142 -11.42 13.81 10.96
CA GLN A 142 -10.30 13.90 11.92
C GLN A 142 -9.58 12.57 12.12
#